data_AF-A0A0G0ZXZ7-F1
#
_entry.id   AF-A0A0G0ZXZ7-F1
#
_cell.length_a   1.000
_cell.length_b   1.000
_cell.length_c   1.000
_cell.angle_alpha   90.00
_cell.angle_beta   90.00
_cell.angle_gamma   90.00
#
_symmetry.space_group_name_H-M   'P 1'
#
loop_
_entity.id
_entity.type
_entity.pdbx_description
1 polymer ?
#
loop_
_entity_poly.entity_id
_entity_poly.type
_entity_poly.pdbx_seq_one_letter_code
_entity_poly.pdbx_strand_id
1 'polypeptide(L)'
;MEQHPIPQNISSYQFRLVGDMTLKQFFQLAGGFLVGLIFYSSPLIGIIKWPFAIFSVILGAAMAFVPLEERPLEKWIFAFFKAIYSPTLFKWKKTTETPKFFLDETPTSNIPASQSQSQDAALKTYLESTRGSTGPLAKLEMAEQGFLAALTGIFAGVKTPVAKEQSKLPPPQLRQLPKSWRFL
;
A
#
# COMPACT_ATOMS: atom_id res chain seq x y z
N MET A 1 -8.08 6.62 37.24
CA MET A 1 -8.11 6.32 35.79
C MET A 1 -7.18 5.15 35.59
N GLU A 2 -7.73 3.95 35.50
CA GLU A 2 -6.96 2.74 35.22
C GLU A 2 -6.59 2.77 33.73
N GLN A 3 -5.31 2.99 33.45
CA GLN A 3 -4.80 3.10 32.08
C GLN A 3 -4.60 1.70 31.52
N HIS A 4 -5.50 1.23 30.66
CA HIS A 4 -5.30 -0.04 29.96
C HIS A 4 -4.12 0.09 28.98
N PRO A 5 -3.14 -0.84 29.00
CA PRO A 5 -1.99 -0.79 28.11
C PRO A 5 -2.41 -0.97 26.66
N ILE A 6 -1.88 -0.11 25.80
CA ILE A 6 -2.12 -0.14 24.35
C ILE A 6 -1.48 -1.43 23.80
N PRO A 7 -2.21 -2.22 22.98
CA PRO A 7 -1.66 -3.43 22.39
C PRO A 7 -0.43 -3.08 21.53
N GLN A 8 0.72 -3.64 21.90
CA GLN A 8 1.94 -3.51 21.10
C GLN A 8 1.75 -4.19 19.75
N ASN A 9 2.27 -3.54 18.71
CA ASN A 9 2.20 -4.04 17.35
C ASN A 9 3.08 -5.29 17.21
N ILE A 10 2.47 -6.47 17.07
CA ILE A 10 3.16 -7.77 16.91
C ILE A 10 3.73 -8.01 15.51
N SER A 11 3.49 -7.10 14.56
CA SER A 11 3.88 -7.27 13.15
C SER A 11 5.37 -7.04 12.85
N SER A 12 6.13 -6.47 13.80
CA SER A 12 7.56 -6.19 13.61
C SER A 12 8.49 -7.36 13.99
N TYR A 13 7.94 -8.51 14.41
CA TYR A 13 8.75 -9.66 14.77
C TYR A 13 9.36 -10.32 13.52
N GLN A 14 10.70 -10.26 13.41
CA GLN A 14 11.42 -10.99 12.38
C GLN A 14 11.83 -12.36 12.91
N PHE A 15 11.48 -13.41 12.17
CA PHE A 15 11.85 -14.78 12.53
C PHE A 15 13.38 -14.94 12.59
N ARG A 16 13.86 -15.30 13.78
CA ARG A 16 15.25 -15.67 14.03
C ARG A 16 15.36 -17.19 13.91
N LEU A 17 16.26 -17.68 13.06
CA LEU A 17 16.42 -19.11 12.75
C LEU A 17 17.40 -19.76 13.73
N VAL A 18 18.57 -19.15 13.94
CA VAL A 18 19.64 -19.65 14.81
C VAL A 18 20.18 -18.48 15.64
N GLY A 19 19.98 -18.53 16.96
CA GLY A 19 20.38 -17.46 17.86
C GLY A 19 19.70 -16.12 17.53
N ASP A 20 20.49 -15.05 17.40
CA ASP A 20 20.01 -13.71 17.07
C ASP A 20 19.84 -13.48 15.54
N MET A 21 20.14 -14.47 14.70
CA MET A 21 20.16 -14.29 13.23
C MET A 21 18.83 -14.62 12.56
N THR A 22 18.43 -13.79 11.62
CA THR A 22 17.26 -14.00 10.77
C THR A 22 17.55 -14.94 9.60
N LEU A 23 16.52 -15.59 9.05
CA LEU A 23 16.68 -16.55 7.95
C LEU A 23 17.47 -15.98 6.75
N LYS A 24 17.25 -14.71 6.41
CA LYS A 24 17.95 -14.04 5.30
C LYS A 24 19.44 -13.85 5.57
N GLN A 25 19.78 -13.44 6.80
CA GLN A 25 21.17 -13.24 7.23
C GLN A 25 21.95 -14.56 7.23
N PHE A 26 21.29 -15.66 7.60
CA PHE A 26 21.88 -16.99 7.49
C PHE A 26 22.25 -17.35 6.05
N PHE A 27 21.34 -17.16 5.08
CA PHE A 27 21.62 -17.43 3.67
C PHE A 27 22.73 -16.53 3.10
N GLN A 28 22.79 -15.26 3.49
CA GLN A 28 23.85 -14.34 3.07
C GLN A 28 25.23 -14.79 3.59
N LEU A 29 25.31 -15.17 4.86
CA LEU A 29 26.55 -15.67 5.46
C LEU A 29 26.97 -17.02 4.86
N ALA A 30 26.01 -17.96 4.72
CA ALA A 30 26.23 -19.25 4.09
C ALA A 30 26.69 -19.10 2.63
N GLY A 31 26.10 -18.16 1.89
CA GLY A 31 26.51 -17.83 0.53
C GLY A 31 27.95 -17.32 0.45
N GLY A 32 28.36 -16.41 1.33
CA GLY A 32 29.75 -15.94 1.39
C GLY A 32 30.75 -17.05 1.74
N PHE A 33 30.34 -17.98 2.61
CA PHE A 33 31.15 -19.15 2.96
C PHE A 33 31.26 -20.13 1.79
N LEU A 34 30.15 -20.38 1.08
CA LEU A 34 30.12 -21.23 -0.11
C LEU A 34 31.00 -20.66 -1.22
N VAL A 35 30.91 -19.35 -1.50
CA VAL A 35 31.78 -18.68 -2.48
C VAL A 35 33.24 -18.73 -2.05
N GLY A 36 33.52 -18.55 -0.75
CA GLY A 36 34.87 -18.71 -0.19
C GLY A 36 35.43 -20.12 -0.39
N LEU A 37 34.60 -21.16 -0.20
CA LEU A 37 34.95 -22.55 -0.47
C LEU A 37 35.21 -22.82 -1.96
N ILE A 38 34.44 -22.19 -2.86
CA ILE A 38 34.67 -22.28 -4.31
C ILE A 38 36.03 -21.70 -4.67
N PHE A 39 36.37 -20.51 -4.15
CA PHE A 39 37.71 -19.92 -4.35
C PHE A 39 38.81 -20.80 -3.76
N TYR A 40 38.58 -21.40 -2.60
CA TYR A 40 39.53 -22.30 -1.96
C TYR A 40 39.77 -23.61 -2.74
N SER A 41 38.74 -24.12 -3.42
CA SER A 41 38.77 -25.33 -4.24
C SER A 41 39.34 -25.11 -5.66
N SER A 42 39.31 -23.87 -6.16
CA SER A 42 39.84 -23.50 -7.47
C SER A 42 41.37 -23.66 -7.55
N PRO A 43 41.94 -24.08 -8.70
CA PRO A 43 43.38 -24.27 -8.91
C PRO A 43 44.16 -22.94 -9.08
N LEU A 44 43.90 -21.97 -8.19
CA LEU A 44 44.57 -20.67 -8.15
C LEU A 44 45.88 -20.74 -7.34
N ILE A 45 46.83 -19.86 -7.65
CA ILE A 45 48.08 -19.73 -6.90
C ILE A 45 47.78 -19.41 -5.42
N GLY A 46 48.45 -20.09 -4.48
CA GLY A 46 48.10 -20.06 -3.05
C GLY A 46 48.09 -18.67 -2.42
N ILE A 47 48.95 -17.76 -2.91
CA ILE A 47 49.06 -16.37 -2.40
C ILE A 47 47.84 -15.51 -2.76
N ILE A 48 47.19 -15.76 -3.90
CA ILE A 48 45.98 -15.05 -4.34
C ILE A 48 44.74 -15.73 -3.78
N LYS A 49 44.78 -17.06 -3.68
CA LYS A 49 43.66 -17.89 -3.23
C LYS A 49 43.16 -17.50 -1.84
N TRP A 50 44.07 -17.40 -0.88
CA TRP A 50 43.74 -17.13 0.53
C TRP A 50 43.06 -15.77 0.74
N PRO A 51 43.59 -14.65 0.22
CA PRO A 51 42.91 -13.36 0.28
C PRO A 51 41.50 -13.37 -0.31
N PHE A 52 41.30 -13.98 -1.49
CA PHE A 52 39.97 -14.05 -2.11
C PHE A 52 38.99 -14.89 -1.30
N ALA A 53 39.43 -16.03 -0.77
CA ALA A 53 38.59 -16.88 0.07
C ALA A 53 38.18 -16.16 1.36
N ILE A 54 39.13 -15.53 2.07
CA ILE A 54 38.86 -14.75 3.28
C ILE A 54 37.94 -13.57 2.96
N PHE A 55 38.25 -12.82 1.89
CA PHE A 55 37.47 -11.66 1.47
C PHE A 55 36.02 -12.04 1.19
N SER A 56 35.77 -13.17 0.52
CA SER A 56 34.42 -13.68 0.28
C SER A 56 33.65 -13.95 1.57
N VAL A 57 34.30 -14.58 2.56
CA VAL A 57 33.68 -14.88 3.85
C VAL A 57 33.37 -13.60 4.62
N ILE A 58 34.34 -12.67 4.68
CA ILE A 58 34.16 -11.35 5.32
C ILE A 58 33.04 -10.58 4.66
N LEU A 59 32.98 -10.58 3.33
CA LEU A 59 31.94 -9.90 2.57
C LEU A 59 30.55 -10.49 2.87
N GLY A 60 30.43 -11.82 2.92
CA GLY A 60 29.17 -12.48 3.32
C GLY A 60 28.74 -12.15 4.74
N ALA A 61 29.68 -12.12 5.69
CA ALA A 61 29.41 -11.70 7.05
C ALA A 61 29.00 -10.22 7.13
N ALA A 62 29.68 -9.35 6.38
CA ALA A 62 29.34 -7.93 6.30
C ALA A 62 27.92 -7.72 5.75
N MET A 63 27.53 -8.43 4.68
CA MET A 63 26.16 -8.34 4.16
C MET A 63 25.09 -8.78 5.18
N ALA A 64 25.40 -9.79 6.00
CA ALA A 64 24.48 -10.35 6.99
C ALA A 64 24.31 -9.46 8.24
N PHE A 65 25.40 -8.85 8.71
CA PHE A 65 25.43 -8.20 10.02
C PHE A 65 25.63 -6.70 10.01
N VAL A 66 25.94 -6.07 8.87
CA VAL A 66 26.13 -4.62 8.78
C VAL A 66 24.86 -3.97 8.22
N PRO A 67 23.93 -3.51 9.08
CA PRO A 67 22.82 -2.67 8.63
C PRO A 67 23.34 -1.28 8.24
N LEU A 68 22.75 -0.68 7.20
CA LEU A 68 23.04 0.68 6.76
C LEU A 68 21.77 1.52 6.86
N GLU A 69 21.78 2.54 7.72
CA GLU A 69 20.64 3.48 7.92
C GLU A 69 19.30 2.76 8.21
N GLU A 70 19.28 1.84 9.18
CA GLU A 70 18.09 1.07 9.57
C GLU A 70 17.55 0.13 8.46
N ARG A 71 18.31 -0.09 7.39
CA ARG A 71 17.92 -0.97 6.28
C ARG A 71 18.97 -2.05 6.00
N PRO A 72 18.55 -3.28 5.65
CA PRO A 72 19.48 -4.32 5.22
C PRO A 72 20.28 -3.86 3.99
N LEU A 73 21.59 -4.11 4.01
CA LEU A 73 22.53 -3.74 2.95
C LEU A 73 22.14 -4.31 1.57
N GLU A 74 21.50 -5.48 1.53
CA GLU A 74 20.99 -6.08 0.30
C GLU A 74 19.96 -5.19 -0.43
N LYS A 75 19.13 -4.47 0.34
CA LYS A 75 18.15 -3.52 -0.22
C LYS A 75 18.86 -2.32 -0.85
N TRP A 76 19.98 -1.89 -0.26
CA TRP A 76 20.84 -0.85 -0.83
C TRP A 76 21.48 -1.31 -2.13
N ILE A 77 22.01 -2.53 -2.20
CA ILE A 77 22.57 -3.09 -3.45
C ILE A 77 21.53 -3.09 -4.56
N PHE A 78 20.31 -3.59 -4.29
CA PHE A 78 19.27 -3.64 -5.31
C PHE A 78 18.81 -2.24 -5.74
N ALA A 79 18.66 -1.32 -4.78
CA ALA A 79 18.30 0.07 -5.07
C ALA A 79 19.39 0.80 -5.86
N PHE A 80 20.66 0.53 -5.57
CA PHE A 80 21.82 1.10 -6.27
C PHE A 80 21.85 0.66 -7.74
N PHE A 81 21.76 -0.64 -8.01
CA PHE A 81 21.71 -1.13 -9.38
C PHE A 81 20.45 -0.65 -10.11
N LYS A 82 19.31 -0.65 -9.44
CA LYS A 82 18.07 -0.09 -9.99
C LYS A 82 18.24 1.38 -10.34
N ALA A 83 18.89 2.18 -9.49
CA ALA A 83 19.11 3.59 -9.75
C ALA A 83 20.05 3.82 -10.94
N ILE A 84 21.16 3.07 -11.02
CA ILE A 84 22.14 3.18 -12.11
C ILE A 84 21.52 2.82 -13.46
N TYR A 85 20.80 1.71 -13.53
CA TYR A 85 20.23 1.22 -14.79
C TYR A 85 18.82 1.74 -15.07
N SER A 86 18.22 2.51 -14.14
CA SER A 86 16.91 3.10 -14.39
C SER A 86 17.00 4.22 -15.43
N PRO A 87 16.08 4.28 -16.40
CA PRO A 87 16.03 5.39 -17.34
C PRO A 87 15.65 6.68 -16.59
N THR A 88 16.42 7.75 -16.81
CA THR A 88 16.15 9.09 -16.28
C THR A 88 15.03 9.81 -17.02
N LEU A 89 14.64 9.33 -18.20
CA LEU A 89 13.53 9.90 -18.98
C LEU A 89 12.22 9.16 -18.69
N PHE A 90 11.39 9.76 -17.85
CA PHE A 90 10.04 9.29 -17.59
C PHE A 90 9.06 9.98 -18.54
N LYS A 91 8.37 9.21 -19.39
CA LYS A 91 7.23 9.71 -20.16
C LYS A 91 5.96 9.54 -19.33
N TRP A 92 5.22 10.63 -19.14
CA TRP A 92 3.90 10.56 -18.53
C TRP A 92 2.98 9.68 -19.37
N LYS A 93 2.47 8.59 -18.77
CA LYS A 93 1.40 7.78 -19.34
C LYS A 93 0.17 7.98 -18.46
N LYS A 94 -0.94 8.39 -19.06
CA LYS A 94 -2.22 8.43 -18.34
C LYS A 94 -2.58 6.99 -17.96
N THR A 95 -2.63 6.71 -16.68
CA THR A 95 -3.12 5.42 -16.17
C THR A 95 -4.62 5.35 -16.45
N THR A 96 -5.05 4.37 -17.25
CA THR A 96 -6.47 4.10 -17.52
C THR A 96 -7.19 3.53 -16.30
N GLU A 97 -6.45 2.82 -15.44
CA GLU A 97 -6.94 2.29 -14.17
C GLU A 97 -7.02 3.42 -13.13
N THR A 98 -8.23 3.81 -12.74
CA THR A 98 -8.42 4.64 -11.54
C THR A 98 -7.80 3.90 -10.36
N PRO A 99 -6.85 4.50 -9.63
CA PRO A 99 -6.16 3.80 -8.57
C PRO A 99 -7.20 3.40 -7.51
N LYS A 100 -7.20 2.11 -7.15
CA LYS A 100 -8.23 1.47 -6.29
C LYS A 100 -8.23 1.95 -4.84
N PHE A 101 -7.60 3.09 -4.53
CA PHE A 101 -7.61 3.68 -3.19
C PHE A 101 -9.01 4.17 -2.77
N PHE A 102 -9.91 4.39 -3.74
CA PHE A 102 -11.27 4.88 -3.51
C PHE A 102 -12.35 3.94 -4.07
N LEU A 103 -11.97 2.75 -4.54
CA LEU A 103 -12.95 1.73 -4.87
C LEU A 103 -13.24 1.01 -3.56
N ASP A 104 -14.45 1.22 -3.03
CA ASP A 104 -15.01 0.30 -2.03
C ASP A 104 -14.76 -1.11 -2.53
N GLU A 105 -14.28 -1.98 -1.64
CA GLU A 105 -14.11 -3.38 -1.93
C GLU A 105 -15.46 -3.92 -2.40
N THR A 106 -15.69 -3.96 -3.72
CA THR A 106 -16.77 -4.76 -4.24
C THR A 106 -16.45 -6.16 -3.76
N PRO A 107 -17.33 -6.80 -2.99
CA PRO A 107 -17.04 -8.08 -2.37
C PRO A 107 -16.67 -9.01 -3.52
N THR A 108 -15.37 -9.24 -3.67
CA THR A 108 -14.84 -10.16 -4.66
C THR A 108 -15.43 -11.47 -4.22
N SER A 109 -16.32 -12.03 -5.05
CA SER A 109 -16.98 -13.31 -4.87
C SER A 109 -15.96 -14.43 -4.69
N ASN A 110 -15.41 -14.52 -3.49
CA ASN A 110 -14.74 -15.66 -2.89
C ASN A 110 -15.32 -15.94 -1.49
N ILE A 111 -16.44 -15.29 -1.14
CA ILE A 111 -17.34 -15.82 -0.13
C ILE A 111 -18.06 -16.99 -0.81
N PRO A 112 -17.99 -18.24 -0.31
CA PRO A 112 -18.83 -19.30 -0.82
C PRO A 112 -20.29 -18.82 -0.77
N ALA A 113 -21.00 -18.91 -1.89
CA ALA A 113 -22.36 -18.41 -2.11
C ALA A 113 -23.43 -18.94 -1.12
N SER A 114 -23.02 -19.71 -0.12
CA SER A 114 -23.83 -20.29 0.95
C SER A 114 -24.05 -19.35 2.14
N GLN A 115 -23.27 -18.27 2.30
CA GLN A 115 -23.42 -17.36 3.46
C GLN A 115 -24.37 -16.20 3.21
N SER A 116 -24.44 -15.64 2.00
CA SER A 116 -25.27 -14.47 1.66
C SER A 116 -26.77 -14.76 1.82
N GLN A 117 -27.25 -15.92 1.38
CA GLN A 117 -28.66 -16.30 1.55
C GLN A 117 -29.07 -16.45 3.02
N SER A 118 -28.17 -16.92 3.89
CA SER A 118 -28.43 -17.07 5.32
C SER A 118 -28.45 -15.73 6.06
N GLN A 119 -27.58 -14.80 5.65
CA GLN A 119 -27.49 -13.46 6.21
C GLN A 119 -28.69 -12.61 5.78
N ASP A 120 -29.13 -12.70 4.52
CA ASP A 120 -30.31 -11.99 4.03
C ASP A 120 -31.60 -12.47 4.71
N ALA A 121 -31.72 -13.77 4.99
CA ALA A 121 -32.84 -14.33 5.74
C ALA A 121 -32.83 -13.85 7.21
N ALA A 122 -31.67 -13.90 7.87
CA ALA A 122 -31.52 -13.45 9.25
C ALA A 122 -31.75 -11.93 9.40
N LEU A 123 -31.29 -11.12 8.44
CA LEU A 123 -31.54 -9.68 8.40
C LEU A 123 -33.03 -9.38 8.23
N LYS A 124 -33.75 -10.12 7.36
CA LYS A 124 -35.20 -9.96 7.23
C LYS A 124 -35.92 -10.30 8.52
N THR A 125 -35.57 -11.41 9.19
CA THR A 125 -36.14 -11.78 10.48
C THR A 125 -35.87 -10.72 11.55
N TYR A 126 -34.66 -10.16 11.59
CA TYR A 126 -34.32 -9.09 12.51
C TYR A 126 -35.13 -7.82 12.24
N LEU A 127 -35.21 -7.37 10.98
CA LEU A 127 -35.97 -6.18 10.59
C LEU A 127 -37.48 -6.34 10.87
N GLU A 128 -38.01 -7.54 10.68
CA GLU A 128 -39.40 -7.88 11.01
C GLU A 128 -39.63 -7.91 12.53
N SER A 129 -38.67 -8.45 13.30
CA SER A 129 -38.73 -8.43 14.77
C SER A 129 -38.68 -7.01 15.34
N THR A 130 -37.92 -6.11 14.72
CA THR A 130 -37.85 -4.69 15.14
C THR A 130 -39.06 -3.87 14.71
N ARG A 131 -39.85 -4.32 13.72
CA ARG A 131 -41.09 -3.64 13.31
C ARG A 131 -42.24 -3.84 14.30
N GLY A 132 -42.14 -4.80 15.21
CA GLY A 132 -43.15 -5.08 16.23
C GLY A 132 -43.08 -4.14 17.43
N SER A 133 -43.14 -2.82 17.24
CA SER A 133 -43.23 -1.86 18.35
C SER A 133 -44.69 -1.66 18.78
N THR A 134 -45.26 -2.66 19.46
CA THR A 134 -46.56 -2.53 20.16
C THR A 134 -46.33 -1.95 21.57
N GLY A 135 -46.08 -0.64 21.64
CA GLY A 135 -45.87 0.06 22.90
C GLY A 135 -45.99 1.59 22.78
N PRO A 136 -45.67 2.35 23.84
CA PRO A 136 -45.76 3.83 23.89
C PRO A 136 -45.03 4.58 22.75
N LEU A 137 -44.15 3.88 22.03
CA LEU A 137 -43.37 4.38 20.89
C LEU A 137 -44.18 4.47 19.58
N ALA A 138 -45.40 3.90 19.51
CA ALA A 138 -46.22 3.96 18.30
C ALA A 138 -46.57 5.39 17.86
N LYS A 139 -46.67 6.33 18.82
CA LYS A 139 -46.85 7.76 18.52
C LYS A 139 -45.60 8.40 17.91
N LEU A 140 -44.41 7.96 18.32
CA LEU A 140 -43.14 8.43 17.77
C LEU A 140 -42.95 7.90 16.35
N GLU A 141 -43.25 6.61 16.12
CA GLU A 141 -43.17 5.98 14.80
C GLU A 141 -44.07 6.69 13.77
N MET A 142 -45.30 7.04 14.16
CA MET A 142 -46.21 7.81 13.29
C MET A 142 -45.66 9.20 12.96
N ALA A 143 -45.00 9.86 13.91
CA ALA A 143 -44.38 11.16 13.69
C ALA A 143 -43.14 11.07 12.77
N GLU A 144 -42.33 10.02 12.92
CA GLU A 144 -41.18 9.75 12.07
C GLU A 144 -41.60 9.47 10.63
N GLN A 145 -42.63 8.64 10.42
CA GLN A 145 -43.16 8.36 9.09
C GLN A 145 -43.66 9.63 8.39
N GLY A 146 -44.32 10.53 9.11
CA GLY A 146 -44.75 11.83 8.59
C GLY A 146 -43.58 12.76 8.24
N PHE A 147 -42.54 12.80 9.09
CA PHE A 147 -41.33 13.57 8.83
C PHE A 147 -40.56 13.06 7.61
N LEU A 148 -40.42 11.74 7.46
CA LEU A 148 -39.78 11.12 6.30
C LEU A 148 -40.58 11.37 5.01
N ALA A 149 -41.92 11.36 5.07
CA ALA A 149 -42.78 11.74 3.94
C ALA A 149 -42.58 13.21 3.54
N ALA A 150 -42.42 14.12 4.50
CA ALA A 150 -42.11 15.52 4.22
C ALA A 150 -40.71 15.69 3.60
N LEU A 151 -39.70 15.02 4.14
CA LEU A 151 -38.32 15.06 3.61
C LEU A 151 -38.24 14.52 2.19
N THR A 152 -38.89 13.39 1.91
CA THR A 152 -38.92 12.80 0.57
C THR A 152 -39.64 13.71 -0.42
N GLY A 153 -40.71 14.39 -0.01
CA GLY A 153 -41.38 15.41 -0.82
C GLY A 153 -40.50 16.61 -1.15
N ILE A 154 -39.72 17.09 -0.18
CA ILE A 154 -38.76 18.20 -0.38
C ILE A 154 -37.65 17.79 -1.37
N PHE A 155 -37.09 16.58 -1.21
CA PHE A 155 -36.04 16.09 -2.10
C PHE A 155 -36.54 15.73 -3.50
N ALA A 156 -37.78 15.23 -3.64
CA ALA A 156 -38.39 14.99 -4.95
C ALA A 156 -38.71 16.30 -5.71
N GLY A 157 -38.90 17.41 -4.99
CA GLY A 157 -39.15 18.74 -5.56
C GLY A 157 -37.88 19.48 -6.03
N VAL A 158 -36.70 19.10 -5.56
CA VAL A 158 -35.42 19.73 -5.96
C VAL A 158 -34.84 19.01 -7.19
N LYS A 159 -35.43 19.28 -8.35
CA LYS A 159 -34.75 19.09 -9.64
C LYS A 159 -33.94 20.35 -9.93
N THR A 160 -32.67 20.40 -9.52
CA THR A 160 -31.75 21.44 -9.99
C THR A 160 -31.50 21.28 -11.48
N PRO A 161 -31.71 22.31 -12.33
CA PRO A 161 -31.14 22.29 -13.68
C PRO A 161 -29.61 22.40 -13.54
N VAL A 162 -28.90 21.37 -14.02
CA VAL A 162 -27.46 21.43 -14.24
C VAL A 162 -27.20 22.52 -15.30
N ALA A 163 -26.82 23.70 -14.86
CA ALA A 163 -26.26 24.73 -15.73
C ALA A 163 -24.90 24.23 -16.25
N LYS A 164 -24.81 23.96 -17.55
CA LYS A 164 -23.54 23.71 -18.24
C LYS A 164 -22.69 24.96 -18.15
N GLU A 165 -21.67 24.95 -17.31
CA GLU A 165 -20.63 25.98 -17.31
C GLU A 165 -19.68 25.72 -18.49
N GLN A 166 -19.89 26.47 -19.56
CA GLN A 166 -19.04 26.50 -20.74
C GLN A 166 -17.76 27.27 -20.39
N SER A 167 -16.71 26.55 -19.97
CA SER A 167 -15.37 27.10 -19.80
C SER A 167 -14.75 27.42 -21.17
N LYS A 168 -15.07 28.58 -21.73
CA LYS A 168 -14.29 29.17 -22.83
C LYS A 168 -13.12 29.93 -22.20
N LEU A 169 -12.03 29.23 -21.89
CA LEU A 169 -10.76 29.89 -21.56
C LEU A 169 -10.32 30.73 -22.78
N PRO A 170 -10.02 32.02 -22.65
CA PRO A 170 -9.25 32.72 -23.66
C PRO A 170 -7.82 32.14 -23.67
N PRO A 171 -7.19 31.97 -24.85
CA PRO A 171 -5.86 31.40 -24.95
C PRO A 171 -4.83 32.28 -24.20
N PRO A 172 -3.78 31.68 -23.61
CA PRO A 172 -2.76 32.42 -22.89
C PRO A 172 -2.05 33.37 -23.85
N GLN A 173 -2.17 34.68 -23.63
CA GLN A 173 -1.33 35.63 -24.33
C GLN A 173 0.12 35.47 -23.85
N LEU A 174 0.95 34.90 -24.72
CA LEU A 174 2.40 34.93 -24.56
C LEU A 174 2.82 36.39 -24.50
N ARG A 175 3.35 36.81 -23.35
CA ARG A 175 3.96 38.12 -23.12
C ARG A 175 5.06 38.32 -24.16
N GLN A 176 4.77 39.05 -25.22
CA GLN A 176 5.73 39.45 -26.25
C GLN A 176 6.84 40.26 -25.55
N LEU A 177 8.03 39.69 -25.45
CA LEU A 177 9.21 40.38 -24.95
C LEU A 177 9.58 41.52 -25.93
N PRO A 178 9.92 42.73 -25.44
CA PRO A 178 10.28 43.84 -26.30
C PRO A 178 11.53 43.51 -27.12
N LYS A 179 11.50 43.89 -28.41
CA LYS A 179 12.56 43.68 -29.43
C LYS A 179 13.93 44.29 -29.08
N SER A 180 14.08 44.98 -27.95
CA SER A 180 15.33 45.62 -27.53
C SER A 180 16.37 44.67 -26.91
N TRP A 181 16.03 43.39 -26.70
CA TRP A 181 16.93 42.39 -26.09
C TRP A 181 17.42 41.31 -27.06
N ARG A 182 17.52 41.62 -28.36
CA ARG A 182 18.14 40.75 -29.37
C ARG A 182 19.53 41.23 -29.76
N PHE A 183 20.47 41.24 -28.82
CA PHE A 183 21.92 41.32 -29.12
C PHE A 183 22.71 40.74 -27.94
N LEU A 184 23.07 39.46 -28.04
CA LEU A 184 24.42 38.90 -28.15
C LEU A 184 24.31 37.37 -28.17
#